data_AF-A0A1J0LIH3-F1
#
_entry.id   AF-A0A1J0LIH3-F1
#
_cell.length_a   1.000
_cell.length_b   1.000
_cell.length_c   1.000
_cell.angle_alpha   90.00
_cell.angle_beta   90.00
_cell.angle_gamma   90.00
#
_symmetry.space_group_name_H-M   'P 1'
#
loop_
_entity.id
_entity.type
_entity.pdbx_description
1 polymer ?
#
loop_
_entity_poly.entity_id
_entity_poly.type
_entity_poly.pdbx_seq_one_letter_code
_entity_poly.pdbx_strand_id
1 'polypeptide(L)'
;MANRTFFIVSILTLSLLTLNANTNPSKIYKKDPPNALVISWQKNNIWYACGPIQCIKTGEKTEKKALNYVYNEKKDSLEYIEKKGNYKIYSLNRPLKSYDKDVRKRLKQLGIIINY
;
A
#
# COMPACT_ATOMS: atom_id res chain seq x y z
N MET A 1 11.56 -77.42 -12.91
CA MET A 1 10.61 -77.71 -11.83
C MET A 1 10.60 -76.54 -10.86
N ALA A 2 9.40 -76.19 -10.39
CA ALA A 2 9.08 -74.96 -9.68
C ALA A 2 9.97 -74.70 -8.45
N ASN A 3 10.27 -73.43 -8.18
CA ASN A 3 9.94 -72.93 -6.86
C ASN A 3 9.67 -71.43 -6.84
N ARG A 4 8.53 -71.13 -6.22
CA ARG A 4 8.04 -69.81 -5.81
C ARG A 4 9.04 -69.21 -4.82
N THR A 5 9.18 -67.89 -4.79
CA THR A 5 8.62 -67.07 -3.70
C THR A 5 8.93 -65.60 -3.95
N PHE A 6 7.86 -64.82 -3.91
CA PHE A 6 7.86 -63.37 -3.76
C PHE A 6 8.61 -62.97 -2.49
N PHE A 7 9.51 -62.00 -2.60
CA PHE A 7 9.76 -61.05 -1.51
C PHE A 7 9.86 -59.65 -2.10
N ILE A 8 8.79 -58.90 -1.87
CA ILE A 8 8.69 -57.46 -2.04
C ILE A 8 9.52 -56.85 -0.91
N VAL A 9 10.53 -56.05 -1.24
CA VAL A 9 11.13 -55.11 -0.28
C VAL A 9 11.22 -53.75 -0.96
N SER A 10 10.11 -53.04 -0.89
CA SER A 10 10.04 -51.60 -1.08
C SER A 10 10.70 -50.93 0.12
N ILE A 11 11.87 -50.30 -0.03
CA ILE A 11 12.38 -49.36 0.98
C ILE A 11 13.02 -48.14 0.31
N LEU A 12 12.24 -47.06 0.36
CA LEU A 12 12.62 -45.65 0.44
C LEU A 12 13.66 -45.11 -0.54
N THR A 13 13.17 -44.48 -1.61
CA THR A 13 13.83 -43.31 -2.20
C THR A 13 13.94 -42.22 -1.14
N LEU A 14 15.13 -42.06 -0.57
CA LEU A 14 15.49 -40.96 0.31
C LEU A 14 15.62 -39.68 -0.54
N SER A 15 14.49 -39.11 -0.96
CA SER A 15 14.48 -37.76 -1.50
C SER A 15 14.81 -36.80 -0.35
N LEU A 16 16.09 -36.44 -0.24
CA LEU A 16 16.50 -35.23 0.48
C LEU A 16 15.86 -34.04 -0.26
N LEU A 17 14.59 -33.75 0.08
CA LEU A 17 14.06 -32.41 0.02
C LEU A 17 14.90 -31.60 1.00
N THR A 18 15.99 -31.03 0.52
CA THR A 18 16.61 -29.88 1.20
C THR A 18 15.54 -28.79 1.20
N LEU A 19 14.72 -28.76 2.24
CA LEU A 19 13.99 -27.57 2.62
C LEU A 19 15.06 -26.50 2.79
N ASN A 20 15.18 -25.62 1.80
CA ASN A 20 15.72 -24.30 2.01
C ASN A 20 14.81 -23.65 3.04
N ALA A 21 15.16 -23.80 4.31
CA ALA A 21 14.71 -22.94 5.37
C ALA A 21 15.27 -21.55 5.04
N ASN A 22 14.56 -20.83 4.17
CA ASN A 22 14.70 -19.39 4.05
C ASN A 22 14.17 -18.83 5.35
N THR A 23 15.00 -18.88 6.39
CA THR A 23 14.84 -18.03 7.57
C THR A 23 15.16 -16.62 7.10
N ASN A 24 14.26 -16.03 6.33
CA ASN A 24 14.11 -14.61 6.30
C ASN A 24 13.55 -14.29 7.68
N PRO A 25 14.33 -13.76 8.64
CA PRO A 25 13.73 -13.22 9.84
C PRO A 25 12.76 -12.17 9.30
N SER A 26 11.46 -12.45 9.41
CA SER A 26 10.43 -11.46 9.15
C SER A 26 10.79 -10.32 10.07
N LYS A 27 11.48 -9.30 9.52
CA LYS A 27 11.73 -8.04 10.18
C LYS A 27 10.39 -7.71 10.80
N ILE A 28 10.37 -7.67 12.13
CA ILE A 28 9.23 -7.13 12.86
C ILE A 28 9.25 -5.65 12.49
N TYR A 29 8.71 -5.34 11.31
CA TYR A 29 8.33 -4.01 10.94
C TYR A 29 7.22 -3.71 11.93
N LYS A 30 7.57 -3.04 13.03
CA LYS A 30 6.65 -2.12 13.68
C LYS A 30 6.25 -1.15 12.58
N LYS A 31 5.24 -1.56 11.81
CA LYS A 31 4.62 -0.80 10.76
C LYS A 31 3.80 0.22 11.51
N ASP A 32 4.46 1.25 12.03
CA ASP A 32 3.79 2.52 12.25
C ASP A 32 2.89 2.73 11.03
N PRO A 33 1.59 2.96 11.23
CA PRO A 33 0.70 3.08 10.09
C PRO A 33 1.34 4.14 9.21
N PRO A 34 1.66 3.84 7.93
CA PRO A 34 2.41 4.78 7.12
C PRO A 34 1.65 6.10 7.17
N ASN A 35 2.40 7.19 7.14
CA ASN A 35 1.86 8.52 7.29
C ASN A 35 0.55 8.70 6.52
N ALA A 36 -0.36 9.47 7.10
CA ALA A 36 -1.64 9.75 6.47
C ALA A 36 -1.37 10.43 5.11
N LEU A 37 -1.99 9.92 4.04
CA LEU A 37 -1.70 10.39 2.69
C LEU A 37 -2.76 11.37 2.21
N VAL A 38 -2.34 12.26 1.34
CA VAL A 38 -3.20 13.18 0.59
C VAL A 38 -2.84 13.05 -0.88
N ILE A 39 -3.85 13.16 -1.75
CA ILE A 39 -3.66 13.23 -3.19
C ILE A 39 -4.40 14.44 -3.74
N SER A 40 -3.83 15.06 -4.78
CA SER A 40 -4.50 16.05 -5.61
C SER A 40 -4.43 15.64 -7.08
N TRP A 41 -5.41 16.07 -7.86
CA TRP A 41 -5.37 15.94 -9.33
C TRP A 41 -6.17 17.07 -9.98
N GLN A 42 -5.86 17.36 -11.24
CA GLN A 42 -6.58 18.36 -12.02
C GLN A 42 -7.37 17.68 -13.14
N LYS A 43 -8.62 18.09 -13.32
CA LYS A 43 -9.47 17.68 -14.46
C LYS A 43 -10.24 18.90 -14.97
N ASN A 44 -10.12 19.19 -16.27
CA ASN A 44 -10.79 20.32 -16.93
C ASN A 44 -10.57 21.66 -16.20
N ASN A 45 -9.31 21.97 -15.86
CA ASN A 45 -8.92 23.15 -15.07
C ASN A 45 -9.49 23.25 -13.65
N ILE A 46 -10.18 22.22 -13.16
CA ILE A 46 -10.69 22.14 -11.79
C ILE A 46 -9.79 21.20 -10.98
N TRP A 47 -9.39 21.65 -9.79
CA TRP A 47 -8.58 20.89 -8.85
C TRP A 47 -9.42 20.06 -7.90
N TYR A 48 -9.02 18.82 -7.71
CA TYR A 48 -9.64 17.90 -6.78
C TYR A 48 -8.59 17.39 -5.80
N ALA A 49 -9.04 16.99 -4.62
CA ALA A 49 -8.19 16.39 -3.61
C ALA A 49 -8.94 15.33 -2.79
N CYS A 50 -8.17 14.39 -2.27
CA CYS A 50 -8.61 13.39 -1.31
C CYS A 50 -7.57 13.27 -0.21
N GLY A 51 -8.02 13.27 1.03
CA GLY A 51 -7.17 13.21 2.21
C GLY A 51 -7.90 12.60 3.40
N PRO A 52 -7.27 12.62 4.58
CA PRO A 52 -7.78 11.99 5.79
C PRO A 52 -9.14 12.52 6.26
N ILE A 53 -9.41 13.81 6.04
CA ILE A 53 -10.68 14.44 6.41
C ILE A 53 -11.77 14.04 5.40
N GLN A 54 -11.50 14.26 4.11
CA GLN A 54 -12.49 14.06 3.05
C GLN A 54 -11.89 13.99 1.64
N CYS A 55 -12.74 13.63 0.69
CA CYS A 55 -12.52 13.84 -0.73
C CYS A 55 -13.49 14.93 -1.20
N ILE A 56 -12.98 15.97 -1.86
CA ILE A 56 -13.85 17.01 -2.41
C ILE A 56 -14.53 16.53 -3.69
N LYS A 57 -15.84 16.79 -3.81
CA LYS A 57 -16.66 16.39 -4.97
C LYS A 57 -16.80 17.50 -6.01
N THR A 58 -16.92 18.76 -5.57
CA THR A 58 -17.20 19.92 -6.44
C THR A 58 -15.93 20.50 -7.07
N GLY A 59 -14.75 20.13 -6.53
CA GLY A 59 -13.46 20.65 -6.97
C GLY A 59 -13.26 22.14 -6.64
N GLU A 60 -12.08 22.67 -6.93
CA GLU A 60 -11.64 24.01 -6.59
C GLU A 60 -10.86 24.67 -7.72
N LYS A 61 -10.75 26.01 -7.69
CA LYS A 61 -10.00 26.76 -8.70
C LYS A 61 -8.48 26.56 -8.59
N THR A 62 -7.97 26.24 -7.40
CA THR A 62 -6.54 26.06 -7.17
C THR A 62 -6.26 24.81 -6.34
N GLU A 63 -5.09 24.22 -6.58
CA GLU A 63 -4.63 23.04 -5.85
C GLU A 63 -4.57 23.28 -4.34
N LYS A 64 -4.03 24.44 -3.93
CA LYS A 64 -3.93 24.81 -2.51
C LYS A 64 -5.30 24.83 -1.83
N LYS A 65 -6.31 25.42 -2.48
CA LYS A 65 -7.68 25.42 -1.94
C LYS A 65 -8.23 24.01 -1.83
N ALA A 66 -8.07 23.18 -2.87
CA ALA A 66 -8.50 21.78 -2.83
C ALA A 66 -7.87 21.01 -1.67
N LEU A 67 -6.55 21.18 -1.46
CA LEU A 67 -5.79 20.52 -0.41
C LEU A 67 -6.27 20.95 0.99
N ASN A 68 -6.53 22.24 1.21
CA ASN A 68 -6.97 22.75 2.52
C ASN A 68 -8.31 22.18 3.01
N TYR A 69 -9.13 21.59 2.13
CA TYR A 69 -10.35 20.91 2.52
C TYR A 69 -10.13 19.48 3.04
N VAL A 70 -8.99 18.85 2.75
CA VAL A 70 -8.82 17.40 2.93
C VAL A 70 -7.84 17.01 4.03
N TYR A 71 -7.08 17.96 4.56
CA TYR A 71 -6.23 17.81 5.75
C TYR A 71 -6.28 19.10 6.60
N ASN A 72 -5.75 19.03 7.83
CA ASN A 72 -5.74 20.18 8.72
C ASN A 72 -4.37 20.86 8.72
N GLU A 73 -4.23 21.95 7.96
CA GLU A 73 -2.96 22.70 7.84
C GLU A 73 -2.41 23.25 9.15
N LYS A 74 -3.25 23.43 10.18
CA LYS A 74 -2.80 23.89 11.51
C LYS A 74 -2.18 22.78 12.35
N LYS A 75 -2.47 21.52 12.02
CA LYS A 75 -2.04 20.33 12.80
C LYS A 75 -1.02 19.49 12.04
N ASP A 76 -1.07 19.50 10.72
CA ASP A 76 -0.33 18.59 9.87
C ASP A 76 0.50 19.38 8.86
N SER A 77 1.78 19.05 8.71
CA SER A 77 2.58 19.49 7.57
C SER A 77 2.40 18.53 6.40
N LEU A 78 2.33 19.09 5.19
CA LEU A 78 2.15 18.35 3.94
C LEU A 78 3.48 18.29 3.19
N GLU A 79 3.97 17.08 2.97
CA GLU A 79 5.21 16.79 2.23
C GLU A 79 4.86 16.17 0.88
N TYR A 80 5.43 16.71 -0.20
CA TYR A 80 5.26 16.13 -1.52
C TYR A 80 6.13 14.87 -1.68
N ILE A 81 5.52 13.77 -2.13
CA ILE A 81 6.22 12.50 -2.37
C ILE A 81 6.57 12.41 -3.85
N GLU A 82 5.55 12.28 -4.69
CA GLU A 82 5.73 12.05 -6.13
C GLU A 82 4.45 12.38 -6.93
N LYS A 83 4.59 12.35 -8.26
CA LYS A 83 3.48 12.46 -9.20
C LYS A 83 3.37 11.16 -10.01
N LYS A 84 2.17 10.58 -10.04
CA LYS A 84 1.82 9.40 -10.83
C LYS A 84 0.64 9.74 -11.74
N GLY A 85 0.89 9.84 -13.06
CA GLY A 85 -0.09 10.31 -14.02
C GLY A 85 -0.59 11.71 -13.66
N ASN A 86 -1.90 11.87 -13.49
CA ASN A 86 -2.52 13.15 -13.12
C ASN A 86 -2.57 13.40 -11.61
N TYR A 87 -2.10 12.46 -10.79
CA TYR A 87 -2.19 12.54 -9.34
C TYR A 87 -0.85 12.96 -8.73
N LYS A 88 -0.87 14.00 -7.90
CA LYS A 88 0.23 14.30 -6.99
C LYS A 88 -0.07 13.68 -5.64
N ILE A 89 0.94 13.09 -5.04
CA ILE A 89 0.84 12.31 -3.81
C ILE A 89 1.66 13.01 -2.75
N TYR A 90 1.07 13.15 -1.56
CA TYR A 90 1.64 13.82 -0.42
C TYR A 90 1.53 12.96 0.82
N SER A 91 2.50 13.11 1.72
CA SER A 91 2.51 12.56 3.06
C SER A 91 2.20 13.66 4.07
N LEU A 92 1.38 13.36 5.08
CA LEU A 92 1.27 14.22 6.26
C LEU A 92 2.30 13.79 7.29
N ASN A 93 2.85 14.74 8.05
CA ASN A 93 3.73 14.43 9.19
C ASN A 93 2.94 13.92 10.42
N ARG A 94 2.10 12.92 10.22
CA ARG A 94 1.42 12.18 11.28
C ARG A 94 0.94 10.81 10.79
N PRO A 95 0.82 9.84 11.71
CA PRO A 95 0.24 8.54 11.38
C PRO A 95 -1.22 8.66 10.92
N LEU A 96 -1.65 7.68 10.12
CA LEU A 96 -3.07 7.47 9.81
C LEU A 96 -3.82 6.98 11.06
N LYS A 97 -4.89 7.67 11.42
CA LYS A 97 -5.73 7.33 12.59
C LYS A 97 -6.94 6.50 12.16
N SER A 98 -7.55 5.79 13.10
CA SER A 98 -8.69 4.89 12.84
C SER A 98 -9.92 5.60 12.25
N TYR A 99 -10.10 6.88 12.54
CA TYR A 99 -11.19 7.72 12.03
C TYR A 99 -10.85 8.46 10.73
N ASP A 100 -9.60 8.38 10.26
CA ASP A 100 -9.21 9.02 9.01
C ASP A 100 -9.68 8.19 7.81
N LYS A 101 -9.92 8.89 6.69
CA LYS A 101 -10.09 8.22 5.40
C LYS A 101 -8.74 7.81 4.84
N ASP A 102 -8.59 6.51 4.57
CA ASP A 102 -7.37 5.98 3.95
C ASP A 102 -7.37 6.18 2.44
N VAL A 103 -6.58 7.15 1.98
CA VAL A 103 -6.39 7.47 0.55
C VAL A 103 -5.72 6.32 -0.22
N ARG A 104 -4.99 5.42 0.44
CA ARG A 104 -4.35 4.26 -0.22
C ARG A 104 -5.39 3.34 -0.86
N LYS A 105 -6.58 3.23 -0.26
CA LYS A 105 -7.69 2.46 -0.86
C LYS A 105 -8.05 2.98 -2.25
N ARG A 106 -8.11 4.32 -2.40
CA ARG A 106 -8.40 4.98 -3.67
C ARG A 106 -7.24 4.82 -4.66
N LEU A 107 -6.00 4.96 -4.22
CA LEU A 107 -4.84 4.76 -5.08
C LEU A 107 -4.77 3.32 -5.63
N LYS A 108 -5.09 2.33 -4.79
CA LYS A 108 -5.19 0.92 -5.22
C LYS A 108 -6.28 0.71 -6.27
N GLN A 109 -7.45 1.34 -6.12
CA GLN A 109 -8.53 1.31 -7.12
C GLN A 109 -8.12 1.95 -8.45
N LEU A 110 -7.23 2.94 -8.40
CA LEU A 110 -6.68 3.61 -9.58
C LEU A 110 -5.48 2.86 -10.19
N GLY A 111 -5.02 1.76 -9.59
CA GLY A 111 -3.82 1.03 -10.03
C GLY A 111 -2.51 1.77 -9.77
N ILE A 112 -2.51 2.75 -8.86
CA ILE A 112 -1.31 3.52 -8.51
C ILE A 112 -0.60 2.86 -7.33
N ILE A 113 0.64 2.45 -7.55
CA ILE A 113 1.53 1.88 -6.54
C ILE A 113 2.50 2.97 -6.08
N ILE A 114 2.55 3.19 -4.76
CA ILE A 114 3.54 4.06 -4.12
C ILE A 114 4.66 3.18 -3.58
N ASN A 115 5.90 3.53 -3.88
CA ASN A 115 7.07 2.93 -3.24
C ASN A 115 7.43 3.78 -2.02
N TYR A 116 7.51 3.15 -0.84
CA TYR A 116 7.91 3.79 0.41
C TYR A 116 9.40 3.59 0.68
#